data_AF-A0A3D2XDN8-F1
#
_entry.id   AF-A0A3D2XDN8-F1
#
_cell.length_a   1.000
_cell.length_b   1.000
_cell.length_c   1.000
_cell.angle_alpha   90.00
_cell.angle_beta   90.00
_cell.angle_gamma   90.00
#
_symmetry.space_group_name_H-M   'P 1'
#
loop_
_entity.id
_entity.type
_entity.pdbx_description
1 polymer ?
#
loop_
_entity_poly.entity_id
_entity_poly.type
_entity_poly.pdbx_seq_one_letter_code
_entity_poly.pdbx_strand_id
1 'polypeptide(L)'
;MKKIILSALTCLTLILSGCDKTEEELLQQCFKVKILDEVCGTAVVQIQDEAYFKYGVNGYQLDGVTYDHVFSTELSCADLTKFQTLAASLRGLVVDVKMLKQMEYDPACTRCAAIVPNAPAKWIPIKFSENCN
;
A
#
# COMPACT_ATOMS: atom_id res chain seq x y z
N MET A 1 -13.60 -62.40 15.08
CA MET A 1 -14.71 -61.41 14.94
C MET A 1 -14.37 -60.17 15.77
N LYS A 2 -14.60 -58.97 15.20
CA LYS A 2 -14.63 -57.61 15.83
C LYS A 2 -13.30 -57.10 16.43
N LYS A 3 -12.56 -56.22 15.75
CA LYS A 3 -12.63 -54.71 15.78
C LYS A 3 -12.68 -54.20 17.22
N ILE A 4 -11.76 -53.33 17.68
CA ILE A 4 -11.82 -51.87 17.45
C ILE A 4 -10.43 -51.25 17.72
N ILE A 5 -9.96 -50.48 16.73
CA ILE A 5 -8.86 -49.51 16.84
C ILE A 5 -9.48 -48.27 17.48
N LEU A 6 -8.93 -47.76 18.59
CA LEU A 6 -9.31 -46.45 19.11
C LEU A 6 -8.10 -45.52 19.14
N SER A 7 -8.07 -44.66 18.12
CA SER A 7 -7.16 -43.56 17.90
C SER A 7 -7.29 -42.52 19.01
N ALA A 8 -6.21 -42.27 19.76
CA ALA A 8 -6.09 -41.07 20.59
C ALA A 8 -5.54 -39.94 19.72
N LEU A 9 -6.44 -39.31 18.96
CA LEU A 9 -6.17 -38.08 18.21
C LEU A 9 -6.24 -36.91 19.21
N THR A 10 -5.12 -36.56 19.83
CA THR A 10 -5.01 -35.35 20.65
C THR A 10 -5.14 -34.14 19.73
N CYS A 11 -6.35 -33.61 19.69
CA CYS A 11 -6.72 -32.39 18.99
C CYS A 11 -6.07 -31.20 19.72
N LEU A 12 -4.81 -30.92 19.40
CA LEU A 12 -4.15 -29.68 19.81
C LEU A 12 -4.63 -28.56 18.87
N THR A 13 -5.85 -28.09 19.08
CA THR A 13 -6.29 -26.81 18.52
C THR A 13 -5.56 -25.70 19.26
N LEU A 14 -4.35 -25.40 18.80
CA LEU A 14 -3.73 -24.09 19.01
C LEU A 14 -4.64 -23.08 18.32
N ILE A 15 -5.56 -22.52 19.10
CA ILE A 15 -6.29 -21.32 18.74
C ILE A 15 -5.24 -20.22 18.71
N LEU A 16 -4.54 -20.10 17.58
CA LEU A 16 -3.81 -18.91 17.21
C LEU A 16 -4.87 -17.82 17.02
N SER A 17 -5.28 -17.20 18.13
CA SER A 17 -5.90 -15.87 18.09
C SER A 17 -4.83 -14.87 17.70
N GLY A 18 -4.33 -14.99 16.47
CA GLY A 18 -3.75 -13.88 15.75
C GLY A 18 -4.88 -12.88 15.61
N CYS A 19 -4.80 -11.81 16.38
CA CYS A 19 -5.70 -10.67 16.25
C CYS A 19 -5.33 -10.00 14.92
N ASP A 20 -5.80 -10.58 13.81
CA ASP A 20 -5.78 -9.90 12.53
C ASP A 20 -6.70 -8.70 12.68
N LYS A 21 -6.11 -7.50 12.78
CA LYS A 21 -6.84 -6.24 12.68
C LYS A 21 -7.80 -6.37 11.50
N THR A 22 -9.08 -6.10 11.72
CA THR A 22 -10.08 -6.20 10.67
C THR A 22 -9.66 -5.29 9.51
N GLU A 23 -9.98 -5.67 8.26
CA GLU A 23 -9.71 -4.85 7.07
C GLU A 23 -10.21 -3.40 7.22
N GLU A 24 -11.20 -3.18 8.10
CA GLU A 24 -11.76 -1.88 8.44
C GLU A 24 -10.88 -1.03 9.36
N GLU A 25 -10.14 -1.62 10.30
CA GLU A 25 -9.18 -0.90 11.15
C GLU A 25 -7.96 -0.43 10.36
N LEU A 26 -7.60 -1.15 9.30
CA LEU A 26 -6.48 -0.85 8.41
C LEU A 26 -6.72 0.37 7.50
N LEU A 27 -7.98 0.67 7.20
CA LEU A 27 -8.36 1.86 6.43
C LEU A 27 -8.24 3.16 7.22
N GLN A 28 -8.08 3.08 8.55
CA GLN A 28 -8.08 4.23 9.44
C GLN A 28 -6.67 4.66 9.87
N GLN A 29 -5.70 3.73 9.85
CA GLN A 29 -4.34 3.97 10.33
C GLN A 29 -3.45 4.58 9.24
N CYS A 30 -2.65 5.57 9.64
CA CYS A 30 -1.64 6.13 8.76
C CYS A 30 -0.43 5.20 8.68
N PHE A 31 0.25 5.26 7.54
CA PHE A 31 1.57 4.70 7.36
C PHE A 31 2.38 5.55 6.39
N LYS A 32 3.70 5.42 6.46
CA LYS A 32 4.63 6.18 5.63
C LYS A 32 4.92 5.45 4.31
N VAL A 33 4.91 6.22 3.24
CA VAL A 33 5.38 5.78 1.92
C VAL A 33 6.38 6.78 1.36
N LYS A 34 7.39 6.27 0.64
CA LYS A 34 8.31 7.08 -0.15
C LYS A 34 7.93 7.00 -1.62
N ILE A 35 7.73 8.14 -2.27
CA ILE A 35 7.45 8.18 -3.72
C ILE A 35 8.74 7.81 -4.47
N LEU A 36 8.69 6.77 -5.30
CA LEU A 36 9.83 6.34 -6.11
C LEU A 36 9.80 6.95 -7.50
N ASP A 37 8.62 7.04 -8.09
CA ASP A 37 8.39 7.63 -9.40
C ASP A 37 6.95 8.11 -9.51
N GLU A 38 6.69 9.10 -10.35
CA GLU A 38 5.36 9.68 -10.57
C GLU A 38 5.22 10.20 -11.99
N VAL A 39 4.10 9.87 -12.61
CA VAL A 39 3.70 10.38 -13.93
C VAL A 39 2.20 10.64 -13.91
N CYS A 40 1.81 11.91 -14.09
CA CYS A 40 0.41 12.33 -14.21
C CYS A 40 -0.51 11.93 -13.04
N GLY A 41 0.01 11.87 -11.82
CA GLY A 41 -0.70 11.41 -10.64
C GLY A 41 -0.62 9.92 -10.40
N THR A 42 -0.25 9.11 -11.40
CA THR A 42 0.10 7.70 -11.15
C THR A 42 1.47 7.66 -10.50
N ALA A 43 1.58 7.03 -9.34
CA ALA A 43 2.84 6.93 -8.60
C ALA A 43 3.19 5.49 -8.27
N VAL A 44 4.49 5.19 -8.26
CA VAL A 44 5.03 4.00 -7.60
C VAL A 44 5.61 4.46 -6.27
N VAL A 45 5.17 3.82 -5.19
CA VAL A 45 5.58 4.19 -3.83
C VAL A 45 6.14 2.98 -3.10
N GLN A 46 7.06 3.23 -2.18
CA GLN A 46 7.69 2.25 -1.32
C GLN A 46 7.18 2.40 0.11
N ILE A 47 6.63 1.33 0.68
CA ILE A 47 6.22 1.30 2.09
C ILE A 47 7.44 1.45 2.97
N GLN A 48 7.37 2.33 3.97
CA GLN A 48 8.46 2.54 4.94
C GLN A 48 8.18 1.83 6.27
N ASP A 49 6.92 1.55 6.59
CA ASP A 49 6.52 0.92 7.85
C ASP A 49 6.39 -0.60 7.72
N GLU A 50 7.18 -1.35 8.50
CA GLU A 50 7.27 -2.82 8.44
C GLU A 50 5.91 -3.52 8.61
N ALA A 51 5.03 -2.96 9.45
CA ALA A 51 3.68 -3.48 9.68
C ALA A 51 2.82 -3.54 8.41
N TYR A 52 3.19 -2.79 7.37
CA TYR A 52 2.48 -2.68 6.10
C TYR A 52 3.22 -3.36 4.93
N PHE A 53 4.44 -3.88 5.12
CA PHE A 53 5.24 -4.47 4.04
C PHE A 53 4.52 -5.57 3.25
N LYS A 54 3.62 -6.32 3.91
CA LYS A 54 2.79 -7.36 3.27
C LYS A 54 1.88 -6.86 2.15
N TYR A 55 1.62 -5.55 2.07
CA TYR A 55 0.77 -4.97 1.04
C TYR A 55 1.53 -4.59 -0.22
N GLY A 56 2.85 -4.46 -0.15
CA GLY A 56 3.70 -4.21 -1.29
C GLY A 56 4.14 -5.50 -2.00
N VAL A 57 4.77 -5.32 -3.15
CA VAL A 57 5.49 -6.36 -3.89
C VAL A 57 6.99 -6.08 -3.86
N ASN A 58 7.76 -7.14 -4.03
CA ASN A 58 9.22 -7.09 -4.01
C ASN A 58 9.81 -7.11 -5.42
N GLY A 59 11.05 -6.65 -5.57
CA GLY A 59 11.81 -6.76 -6.81
C GLY A 59 11.51 -5.71 -7.89
N TYR A 60 10.88 -4.58 -7.55
CA TYR A 60 10.65 -3.50 -8.51
C TYR A 60 11.97 -2.84 -8.90
N GLN A 61 12.22 -2.70 -10.20
CA GLN A 61 13.45 -2.12 -10.72
C GLN A 61 13.22 -0.69 -11.21
N LEU A 62 14.01 0.24 -10.71
CA LEU A 62 14.02 1.63 -11.16
C LEU A 62 15.46 2.16 -11.16
N ASP A 63 15.92 2.64 -12.31
CA ASP A 63 17.28 3.18 -12.51
C ASP A 63 18.41 2.27 -12.01
N GLY A 64 18.26 0.95 -12.22
CA GLY A 64 19.25 -0.05 -11.81
C GLY A 64 19.24 -0.38 -10.32
N VAL A 65 18.29 0.18 -9.55
CA VAL A 65 18.09 -0.13 -8.14
C VAL A 65 16.84 -0.99 -7.97
N THR A 66 16.96 -2.03 -7.14
CA THR A 66 15.84 -2.91 -6.76
C THR A 66 15.19 -2.40 -5.48
N TYR A 67 13.86 -2.26 -5.50
CA TYR A 67 13.04 -1.82 -4.38
C TYR A 67 12.05 -2.91 -3.99
N ASP A 68 11.92 -3.10 -2.69
CA ASP A 68 10.97 -4.02 -2.08
C ASP A 68 9.83 -3.28 -1.38
N HIS A 69 8.73 -3.99 -1.15
CA HIS A 69 7.51 -3.49 -0.53
C HIS A 69 6.90 -2.27 -1.25
N VAL A 70 6.88 -2.33 -2.58
CA VAL A 70 6.35 -1.27 -3.43
C VAL A 70 4.92 -1.56 -3.89
N PHE A 71 4.17 -0.52 -4.20
CA PHE A 71 2.88 -0.65 -4.89
C PHE A 71 2.63 0.56 -5.79
N SER A 72 1.70 0.39 -6.72
CA SER A 72 1.21 1.46 -7.56
C SER A 72 -0.04 2.09 -6.97
N THR A 73 -0.15 3.40 -7.13
CA THR A 73 -1.26 4.18 -6.62
C THR A 73 -1.52 5.38 -7.49
N GLU A 74 -2.57 6.10 -7.16
CA GLU A 74 -2.88 7.37 -7.78
C GLU A 74 -2.99 8.44 -6.70
N LEU A 75 -2.31 9.56 -6.92
CA LEU A 75 -2.37 10.74 -6.07
C LEU A 75 -3.54 11.60 -6.48
N SER A 76 -4.30 12.09 -5.50
CA SER A 76 -5.34 13.07 -5.80
C SER A 76 -4.73 14.38 -6.30
N CYS A 77 -5.48 15.17 -7.04
CA CYS A 77 -4.97 16.42 -7.62
C CYS A 77 -4.74 17.50 -6.56
N ALA A 78 -5.49 17.42 -5.46
CA ALA A 78 -5.19 18.18 -4.26
C ALA A 78 -3.83 17.79 -3.67
N ASP A 79 -3.52 16.49 -3.61
CA ASP A 79 -2.23 15.99 -3.09
C ASP A 79 -1.07 16.38 -4.00
N LEU A 80 -1.22 16.23 -5.32
CA LEU A 80 -0.20 16.66 -6.29
C LEU A 80 0.13 18.14 -6.15
N THR A 81 -0.91 18.98 -6.06
CA THR A 81 -0.74 20.43 -5.90
C THR A 81 0.00 20.76 -4.60
N LYS A 82 -0.34 20.07 -3.51
CA LYS A 82 0.36 20.23 -2.23
C LYS A 82 1.81 19.76 -2.30
N PHE A 83 2.09 18.62 -2.91
CA PHE A 83 3.46 18.10 -2.94
C PHE A 83 4.37 18.91 -3.86
N GLN A 84 3.84 19.47 -4.94
CA GLN A 84 4.57 20.38 -5.84
C GLN A 84 5.00 21.68 -5.15
N THR A 85 4.29 22.13 -4.11
CA THR A 85 4.75 23.28 -3.31
C THR A 85 5.81 22.90 -2.27
N LEU A 86 5.88 21.63 -1.87
CA LEU A 86 6.83 21.11 -0.88
C LEU A 86 8.18 20.71 -1.48
N ALA A 87 8.19 20.20 -2.72
CA ALA A 87 9.40 19.73 -3.37
C ALA A 87 9.37 19.97 -4.89
N ALA A 88 10.54 20.27 -5.47
CA ALA A 88 10.71 20.43 -6.92
C ALA A 88 10.55 19.09 -7.68
N SER A 89 10.68 17.96 -6.98
CA SER A 89 10.41 16.62 -7.48
C SER A 89 9.74 15.81 -6.39
N LEU A 90 8.74 15.01 -6.76
CA LEU A 90 8.07 14.11 -5.83
C LEU A 90 8.93 12.89 -5.50
N ARG A 91 9.90 12.56 -6.36
CA ARG A 91 10.76 11.40 -6.16
C ARG A 91 11.61 11.56 -4.90
N GLY A 92 11.52 10.57 -4.03
CA GLY A 92 12.17 10.53 -2.72
C GLY A 92 11.36 11.19 -1.60
N LEU A 93 10.26 11.87 -1.90
CA LEU A 93 9.40 12.47 -0.88
C LEU A 93 8.74 11.37 -0.05
N VAL A 94 8.86 11.49 1.27
CA VAL A 94 8.18 10.60 2.23
C VAL A 94 6.93 11.30 2.75
N VAL A 95 5.78 10.63 2.64
CA VAL A 95 4.48 11.17 3.03
C VAL A 95 3.70 10.16 3.88
N ASP A 96 2.88 10.68 4.78
CA ASP A 96 1.93 9.88 5.54
C ASP A 96 0.62 9.70 4.75
N VAL A 97 0.16 8.46 4.65
CA VAL A 97 -1.00 8.08 3.83
C VAL A 97 -1.91 7.11 4.57
N LYS A 98 -3.17 7.04 4.12
CA LYS A 98 -4.16 6.04 4.56
C LYS A 98 -4.61 5.23 3.36
N MET A 99 -4.80 3.93 3.55
CA MET A 99 -5.41 3.09 2.50
C MET A 99 -6.90 3.44 2.37
N LEU A 100 -7.40 3.43 1.14
CA LEU A 100 -8.81 3.60 0.85
C LEU A 100 -9.38 2.33 0.22
N LYS A 101 -10.69 2.11 0.39
CA LYS A 101 -11.41 1.07 -0.37
C LYS A 101 -11.44 1.38 -1.87
N GLN A 102 -11.55 2.65 -2.22
CA GLN A 102 -11.60 3.15 -3.60
C GLN A 102 -11.10 4.59 -3.66
N MET A 103 -10.58 5.00 -4.83
CA MET A 103 -10.23 6.41 -5.07
C MET A 103 -11.50 7.26 -5.16
N GLU A 104 -11.47 8.42 -4.52
CA GLU A 104 -12.50 9.44 -4.72
C GLU A 104 -12.30 10.08 -6.10
N TYR A 105 -13.38 10.14 -6.90
CA TYR A 105 -13.35 10.79 -8.20
C TYR A 105 -13.48 12.31 -8.03
N ASP A 106 -12.57 13.05 -8.64
CA ASP A 106 -12.61 14.52 -8.66
C ASP A 106 -12.93 15.00 -10.09
N PRO A 107 -14.14 15.52 -10.35
CA PRO A 107 -14.55 15.99 -11.68
C PRO A 107 -13.80 17.24 -12.13
N ALA A 108 -13.19 18.00 -11.21
CA ALA A 108 -12.42 19.18 -11.55
C ALA A 108 -10.98 18.84 -11.98
N CYS A 109 -10.59 17.57 -11.86
CA CYS A 109 -9.25 17.14 -12.22
C CYS A 109 -9.20 16.37 -13.55
N THR A 110 -8.43 16.90 -14.50
CA THR A 110 -8.08 16.17 -15.71
C THR A 110 -6.99 15.16 -15.39
N ARG A 111 -7.33 13.87 -15.47
CA ARG A 111 -6.39 12.76 -15.31
C ARG A 111 -5.82 12.39 -16.67
N CYS A 112 -4.50 12.25 -16.74
CA CYS A 112 -3.82 11.74 -17.92
C CYS A 112 -3.76 10.20 -17.81
N ALA A 113 -3.98 9.49 -18.92
CA ALA A 113 -4.01 8.02 -18.92
C ALA A 113 -2.62 7.36 -18.83
N ALA A 114 -1.58 8.15 -18.59
CA ALA A 114 -0.22 7.63 -18.48
C ALA A 114 -0.02 6.92 -17.14
N ILE A 115 0.77 5.86 -17.19
CA ILE A 115 1.21 5.10 -16.03
C ILE A 115 2.74 5.07 -16.03
N VAL A 116 3.33 4.93 -14.85
CA VAL A 116 4.77 4.72 -14.71
C VAL A 116 5.16 3.43 -15.46
N PRO A 117 6.18 3.44 -16.34
CA PRO A 117 6.64 2.24 -17.03
C PRO A 117 7.07 1.16 -16.04
N ASN A 118 6.69 -0.09 -16.30
CA ASN A 118 6.98 -1.24 -15.42
C ASN A 118 6.42 -1.11 -13.99
N ALA A 119 5.44 -0.23 -13.77
CA ALA A 119 4.73 -0.10 -12.51
C ALA A 119 4.25 -1.47 -11.98
N PRO A 120 4.36 -1.73 -10.68
CA PRO A 120 3.77 -2.91 -10.05
C PRO A 120 2.29 -3.08 -10.38
N ALA A 121 1.87 -4.30 -10.75
CA ALA A 121 0.45 -4.60 -10.94
C ALA A 121 -0.37 -4.48 -9.63
N LYS A 122 0.29 -4.50 -8.47
CA LYS A 122 -0.33 -4.31 -7.16
C LYS A 122 -0.74 -2.85 -7.02
N TRP A 123 -2.04 -2.60 -7.17
CA TRP A 123 -2.63 -1.27 -7.03
C TRP A 123 -3.33 -1.10 -5.68
N ILE A 124 -3.04 0.00 -4.98
CA ILE A 124 -3.67 0.32 -3.70
C ILE A 124 -4.12 1.78 -3.72
N PRO A 125 -5.43 2.06 -3.62
CA PRO A 125 -5.94 3.41 -3.42
C PRO A 125 -5.45 3.97 -2.08
N ILE A 126 -4.87 5.18 -2.10
CA ILE A 126 -4.44 5.87 -0.88
C ILE A 126 -4.91 7.32 -0.87
N LYS A 127 -4.91 7.91 0.32
CA LYS A 127 -5.12 9.34 0.52
C LYS A 127 -4.00 9.89 1.38
N PHE A 128 -3.46 11.03 0.98
CA PHE A 128 -2.52 11.77 1.82
C PHE A 128 -3.19 12.25 3.11
N SER A 129 -2.45 12.22 4.22
CA SER A 129 -2.94 12.65 5.52
C SER A 129 -1.89 13.48 6.25
N GLU A 130 -2.18 14.77 6.45
CA GLU A 130 -1.33 15.68 7.24
C GLU A 130 -1.48 15.44 8.75
N ASN A 131 -2.59 14.81 9.17
CA ASN A 131 -2.94 14.61 10.59
C ASN A 131 -2.78 13.15 10.98
N CYS A 132 -1.54 12.69 10.98
CA CYS A 132 -1.17 11.37 11.51
C CYS A 132 -0.46 11.58 12.85
N ASN A 133 -1.27 11.67 13.91
CA ASN A 133 -0.80 11.71 15.30
C ASN A 133 -1.02 10.35 15.95
#